data_AF-A0A6P6U1R0-F1
#
_entry.id   AF-A0A6P6U1R0-F1
#
_cell.length_a   1.000
_cell.length_b   1.000
_cell.length_c   1.000
_cell.angle_alpha   90.00
_cell.angle_beta   90.00
_cell.angle_gamma   90.00
#
_symmetry.space_group_name_H-M   'P 1'
#
loop_
_entity.id
_entity.type
_entity.pdbx_description
1 polymer ?
#
loop_
_entity_poly.entity_id
_entity_poly.type
_entity_poly.pdbx_seq_one_letter_code
_entity_poly.pdbx_strand_id
1 'polypeptide(L)'
;MWGRFSRRGSFGLLQPFYRWCYSTWHAECVRFVKKFNLPLLITGGGGYTKENVARCWAFETGVLLDMELPNEIPENDYIKFFEPDYSLKIPGGHIENLNSKSYLGTIKMNVLENLRYIQHAPSVQMQEVPPDFYLPDFDEDEQNPDERMDQHTQDKQIQRDDEYYDGDNDNDHNMEDM
;
A
#
# COMPACT_ATOMS: atom_id res chain seq x y z
N MET A 1 -3.72 -12.23 23.80
CA MET A 1 -2.91 -10.99 23.81
C MET A 1 -2.19 -10.90 22.47
N TRP A 2 -2.86 -10.40 21.43
CA TRP A 2 -2.27 -10.22 20.10
C TRP A 2 -2.06 -8.73 19.88
N GLY A 3 -0.79 -8.31 19.80
CA GLY A 3 -0.42 -6.92 19.63
C GLY A 3 -0.69 -6.45 18.20
N ARG A 4 -1.50 -5.41 18.06
CA ARG A 4 -1.65 -4.64 16.81
C ARG A 4 -0.29 -4.09 16.39
N PHE A 5 0.23 -4.54 15.25
CA PHE A 5 1.35 -3.88 14.57
C PHE A 5 0.82 -2.68 13.78
N SER A 6 0.58 -1.56 14.48
CA SER A 6 0.33 -0.27 13.85
C SER A 6 1.66 0.29 13.37
N ARG A 7 1.88 0.40 12.06
CA ARG A 7 2.99 1.18 11.49
C ARG A 7 2.73 2.67 11.76
N ARG A 8 2.93 3.12 12.99
CA ARG A 8 3.03 4.56 13.31
C ARG A 8 4.43 5.03 12.95
N GLY A 9 4.62 5.40 11.70
CA GLY A 9 5.77 6.19 11.28
C GLY A 9 5.52 7.65 11.60
N SER A 10 5.97 8.11 12.77
CA SER A 10 6.11 9.54 13.04
C SER A 10 7.25 10.08 12.16
N PHE A 11 6.94 10.53 10.95
CA PHE A 11 7.89 11.24 10.10
C PHE A 11 8.07 12.66 10.64
N GLY A 12 8.95 12.81 11.61
CA GLY A 12 9.44 14.09 12.09
C GLY A 12 10.18 14.84 10.97
N LEU A 13 9.80 16.10 10.81
CA LEU A 13 10.36 17.13 9.95
C LEU A 13 11.91 17.10 9.88
N LEU A 14 12.49 16.49 8.84
CA LEU A 14 13.87 16.70 8.41
C LEU A 14 13.92 16.61 6.88
N GLN A 15 14.36 17.71 6.25
CA GLN A 15 14.23 17.97 4.82
C GLN A 15 15.11 17.20 3.81
N PRO A 16 16.02 16.24 4.13
CA PRO A 16 16.71 15.47 3.09
C PRO A 16 16.01 14.16 2.68
N PHE A 17 14.84 13.81 3.23
CA PHE A 17 14.19 12.52 2.96
C PHE A 17 13.59 12.33 1.55
N TYR A 18 13.45 13.39 0.75
CA TYR A 18 12.74 13.36 -0.54
C TYR A 18 13.57 12.82 -1.73
N ARG A 19 14.79 12.32 -1.49
CA ARG A 19 15.73 11.95 -2.58
C ARG A 19 16.28 10.52 -2.48
N TRP A 20 15.46 9.60 -1.99
CA TRP A 20 15.78 8.16 -1.99
C TRP A 20 14.88 7.33 -2.91
N CYS A 21 14.14 7.98 -3.82
CA CYS A 21 13.44 7.28 -4.90
C CYS A 21 14.38 7.13 -6.10
N TYR A 22 15.36 6.23 -5.97
CA TYR A 22 15.94 5.64 -7.17
C TYR A 22 14.93 4.60 -7.66
N SER A 23 14.04 5.00 -8.56
CA SER A 23 13.04 4.11 -9.18
C SER A 23 13.65 2.79 -9.66
N THR A 24 14.91 2.82 -10.09
CA THR A 24 15.69 1.64 -10.47
C THR A 24 15.99 0.70 -9.31
N TRP A 25 16.47 1.19 -8.17
CA TRP A 25 16.77 0.33 -7.00
C TRP A 25 15.49 -0.20 -6.36
N HIS A 26 14.41 0.58 -6.34
CA HIS A 26 13.13 0.12 -5.79
C HIS A 26 12.52 -1.01 -6.64
N ALA A 27 12.59 -0.88 -7.97
CA ALA A 27 12.11 -1.92 -8.87
C ALA A 27 12.97 -3.20 -8.85
N GLU A 28 14.25 -3.13 -8.50
CA GLU A 28 15.07 -4.33 -8.29
C GLU A 28 14.60 -5.17 -7.09
N CYS A 29 14.04 -4.54 -6.04
CA CYS A 29 13.38 -5.28 -4.95
C CYS A 29 12.15 -6.04 -5.47
N VAL A 30 11.32 -5.39 -6.29
CA VAL A 30 10.15 -6.02 -6.93
C VAL A 30 10.59 -7.18 -7.82
N ARG A 31 11.63 -6.98 -8.63
CA ARG A 31 12.22 -8.02 -9.49
C ARG A 31 12.77 -9.20 -8.69
N PHE A 32 13.36 -8.95 -7.52
CA PHE A 32 13.83 -10.00 -6.63
C PHE A 32 12.67 -10.84 -6.08
N VAL A 33 11.60 -10.19 -5.59
CA VAL A 33 10.45 -10.89 -5.03
C VAL A 33 9.67 -11.67 -6.11
N LYS A 34 9.52 -11.09 -7.31
CA LYS A 34 8.87 -11.75 -8.45
C LYS A 34 9.53 -13.08 -8.82
N LYS A 35 10.85 -13.22 -8.66
CA LYS A 35 11.59 -14.46 -8.97
C LYS A 35 11.21 -15.68 -8.12
N PHE A 36 10.56 -15.48 -6.96
CA PHE A 36 10.10 -16.61 -6.15
C PHE A 36 8.89 -17.33 -6.77
N ASN A 37 8.25 -16.75 -7.80
CA ASN A 37 7.13 -17.34 -8.52
C ASN A 37 5.97 -17.79 -7.60
N LEU A 38 5.69 -16.96 -6.59
CA LEU A 38 4.54 -17.11 -5.69
C LEU A 38 3.46 -16.10 -6.08
N PRO A 39 2.18 -16.35 -5.76
CA PRO A 39 1.14 -15.34 -5.88
C PRO A 39 1.56 -14.05 -5.16
N LEU A 40 1.65 -12.96 -5.92
CA LEU A 40 2.26 -11.71 -5.48
C LEU A 40 1.23 -10.59 -5.54
N LEU A 41 0.90 -10.01 -4.38
CA LEU A 41 0.12 -8.78 -4.27
C LEU A 41 1.08 -7.60 -4.04
N ILE A 42 0.99 -6.59 -4.90
CA ILE A 42 1.80 -5.36 -4.79
C ILE A 42 0.87 -4.20 -4.52
N THR A 43 1.16 -3.47 -3.45
CA THR A 43 0.30 -2.41 -2.94
C THR A 43 1.04 -1.09 -2.80
N GLY A 44 0.26 -0.03 -2.95
CA GLY A 44 0.61 1.35 -2.65
C GLY A 44 1.37 1.55 -1.33
N GLY A 45 1.92 2.75 -1.19
CA GLY A 45 2.44 3.23 0.08
C GLY A 45 2.57 4.75 0.09
N GLY A 46 3.25 5.26 1.11
CA GLY A 46 3.56 6.68 1.20
C GLY A 46 4.48 7.15 0.07
N GLY A 47 4.33 8.41 -0.30
CA GLY A 47 5.13 9.05 -1.34
C GLY A 47 4.70 10.49 -1.49
N TYR A 48 5.63 11.41 -1.21
CA TYR A 48 5.29 12.82 -0.98
C TYR A 48 5.73 13.74 -2.11
N THR A 49 6.42 13.19 -3.11
CA THR A 49 6.75 13.86 -4.37
C THR A 49 6.01 13.12 -5.48
N LYS A 50 4.82 13.60 -5.81
CA LYS A 50 3.84 12.92 -6.69
C LYS A 50 4.44 12.52 -8.04
N GLU A 51 5.35 13.31 -8.57
CA GLU A 51 6.07 13.06 -9.83
C GLU A 51 6.93 11.80 -9.72
N ASN A 52 7.65 11.66 -8.60
CA ASN A 52 8.53 10.52 -8.36
C ASN A 52 7.72 9.28 -8.03
N VAL A 53 6.59 9.43 -7.32
CA VAL A 53 5.64 8.33 -7.08
C VAL A 53 5.14 7.79 -8.42
N ALA A 54 4.64 8.66 -9.30
CA ALA A 54 4.16 8.25 -10.63
C ALA A 54 5.25 7.51 -11.44
N ARG A 55 6.48 8.05 -11.48
CA ARG A 55 7.62 7.39 -12.15
C ARG A 55 7.93 6.01 -11.56
N CYS A 56 7.96 5.90 -10.24
CA CYS A 56 8.29 4.67 -9.52
C CYS A 56 7.28 3.57 -9.82
N TRP A 57 6.00 3.88 -9.68
CA TRP A 57 4.88 2.96 -9.93
C TRP A 57 4.77 2.54 -11.39
N ALA A 58 4.94 3.47 -12.32
CA ALA A 58 4.98 3.15 -13.74
C ALA A 58 6.14 2.17 -14.06
N PHE A 59 7.34 2.46 -13.55
CA PHE A 59 8.52 1.62 -13.78
C PHE A 59 8.38 0.22 -13.15
N GLU A 60 7.87 0.13 -11.92
CA GLU A 60 7.60 -1.15 -11.25
C GLU A 60 6.56 -1.98 -12.00
N THR A 61 5.51 -1.34 -12.52
CA THR A 61 4.51 -2.01 -13.34
C THR A 61 5.13 -2.60 -14.61
N GLY A 62 6.05 -1.87 -15.26
CA GLY A 62 6.84 -2.41 -16.37
C GLY A 62 7.62 -3.67 -15.99
N VAL A 63 8.30 -3.66 -14.84
CA VAL A 63 9.02 -4.84 -14.32
C VAL A 63 8.07 -6.00 -14.02
N LEU A 64 6.88 -5.72 -13.50
CA LEU A 64 5.87 -6.75 -13.23
C LEU A 64 5.32 -7.38 -14.50
N LEU A 65 5.21 -6.63 -15.58
CA LEU A 65 4.79 -7.10 -16.90
C LEU A 65 5.93 -7.68 -17.73
N ASP A 66 7.16 -7.75 -17.20
CA ASP A 66 8.38 -8.11 -17.95
C ASP A 66 8.59 -7.24 -19.21
N MET A 67 8.21 -5.97 -19.13
CA MET A 67 8.29 -5.01 -20.22
C MET A 67 9.29 -3.90 -19.89
N GLU A 68 10.22 -3.63 -20.81
CA GLU A 68 11.09 -2.45 -20.71
C GLU A 68 10.34 -1.21 -21.19
N LEU A 69 10.14 -0.26 -20.27
CA LEU A 69 9.51 1.02 -20.59
C LEU A 69 10.50 2.01 -21.20
N PRO A 70 10.07 2.81 -22.20
CA PRO A 70 10.88 3.90 -22.71
C PRO A 70 11.16 4.93 -21.60
N ASN A 71 12.29 5.63 -21.72
CA ASN A 71 12.64 6.67 -20.75
C ASN A 71 11.83 7.96 -20.94
N GLU A 72 11.26 8.18 -22.13
CA GLU A 72 10.43 9.33 -22.43
C GLU A 72 9.00 9.09 -21.91
N ILE A 73 8.46 10.05 -21.16
CA ILE A 73 7.10 9.96 -20.65
C ILE A 73 6.14 10.34 -21.78
N PRO A 74 5.15 9.49 -22.11
CA PRO A 74 4.18 9.79 -23.15
C PRO A 74 3.31 10.99 -22.76
N GLU A 75 2.79 11.71 -23.75
CA GLU A 75 1.89 12.85 -23.53
C GLU A 75 0.66 12.43 -22.70
N ASN A 76 0.34 13.22 -21.67
CA ASN A 76 -0.76 12.99 -20.75
C ASN A 76 -1.19 14.30 -20.07
N ASP A 77 -2.36 14.33 -19.45
CA ASP A 77 -2.93 15.52 -18.78
C ASP A 77 -2.02 16.10 -17.69
N TYR A 78 -1.15 15.28 -17.13
CA TYR A 78 -0.25 15.59 -16.03
C TYR A 78 1.21 15.84 -16.50
N ILE A 79 1.46 15.92 -17.81
CA ILE A 79 2.82 15.96 -18.37
C ILE A 79 3.65 17.14 -17.83
N LYS A 80 2.99 18.26 -17.53
CA LYS A 80 3.59 19.48 -16.96
C LYS A 80 4.27 19.24 -15.61
N PHE A 81 3.84 18.24 -14.85
CA PHE A 81 4.48 17.89 -13.58
C PHE A 81 5.86 17.25 -13.77
N PHE A 82 6.18 16.76 -14.97
CA PHE A 82 7.44 16.09 -15.26
C PHE A 82 8.49 17.01 -15.91
N GLU A 83 8.22 18.31 -16.00
CA GLU A 83 9.19 19.33 -16.41
C GLU A 83 10.47 19.29 -15.54
N PRO A 84 11.64 19.65 -16.09
CA PRO A 84 11.90 20.02 -17.49
C PRO A 84 12.25 18.83 -18.40
N ASP A 85 12.60 17.68 -17.83
CA ASP A 85 13.23 16.58 -18.56
C ASP A 85 12.22 15.60 -19.19
N TYR A 86 10.97 15.60 -18.73
CA TYR A 86 9.89 14.70 -19.18
C TYR A 86 10.31 13.22 -19.22
N SER A 87 11.19 12.83 -18.32
CA SER A 87 11.82 11.51 -18.28
C SER A 87 11.34 10.67 -17.12
N LEU A 88 11.27 9.37 -17.36
CA LEU A 88 10.88 8.34 -16.40
C LEU A 88 12.00 8.07 -15.38
N LYS A 89 13.26 8.08 -15.82
CA LYS A 89 14.44 7.90 -14.95
C LYS A 89 14.94 9.26 -14.49
N ILE A 90 15.02 9.43 -13.17
CA ILE A 90 15.54 10.64 -12.55
C ILE A 90 17.07 10.55 -12.51
N PRO A 91 17.82 11.59 -12.96
CA PRO A 91 19.27 11.61 -12.81
C PRO A 91 19.64 11.56 -11.32
N GLY A 92 20.53 10.63 -10.97
CA GLY A 92 20.97 10.43 -9.60
C GLY A 92 21.58 11.69 -8.98
N GLY A 93 21.25 11.96 -7.72
CA GLY A 93 21.97 12.96 -6.93
C GLY A 93 23.21 12.35 -6.30
N HIS A 94 24.29 13.12 -6.18
CA HIS A 94 25.41 12.71 -5.34
C HIS A 94 25.02 12.89 -3.88
N ILE A 95 24.55 11.81 -3.27
CA ILE A 95 24.35 11.71 -1.82
C ILE A 95 25.49 10.85 -1.29
N GLU A 96 26.20 11.37 -0.30
CA GLU A 96 27.26 10.61 0.35
C GLU A 96 26.67 9.36 1.02
N ASN A 97 27.22 8.19 0.69
CA ASN A 97 26.81 6.95 1.30
C ASN A 97 27.49 6.76 2.67
N LEU A 98 26.74 7.03 3.73
CA LEU A 98 27.21 6.85 5.12
C LEU A 98 27.14 5.38 5.58
N ASN A 99 26.67 4.46 4.73
CA ASN A 99 26.56 3.03 5.06
C ASN A 99 27.86 2.31 4.72
N SER A 100 28.73 2.14 5.71
CA SER A 100 29.97 1.38 5.55
C SER A 100 29.70 -0.11 5.35
N LYS A 101 30.61 -0.80 4.63
CA LYS A 101 30.47 -2.25 4.39
C LYS A 101 30.48 -3.07 5.68
N SER A 102 31.28 -2.67 6.66
CA SER A 102 31.33 -3.33 7.98
C SER A 102 30.02 -3.17 8.73
N TYR A 103 29.44 -1.97 8.73
CA TYR A 103 28.13 -1.69 9.34
C TYR A 103 27.02 -2.57 8.76
N LEU A 104 26.91 -2.61 7.42
CA LEU A 104 25.93 -3.45 6.73
C LEU A 104 26.16 -4.95 7.00
N GLY A 105 27.42 -5.38 7.06
CA GLY A 105 27.79 -6.76 7.38
C GLY A 105 27.32 -7.17 8.78
N THR A 106 27.55 -6.32 9.79
CA THR A 106 27.10 -6.57 11.17
C THR A 106 25.58 -6.68 11.25
N ILE A 107 24.83 -5.76 10.62
CA ILE A 107 23.36 -5.81 10.60
C ILE A 107 22.87 -7.08 9.91
N LYS A 108 23.45 -7.43 8.75
CA LYS A 108 23.07 -8.64 8.02
C LYS A 108 23.23 -9.90 8.87
N MET A 109 24.35 -10.03 9.59
CA MET A 109 24.58 -11.19 10.46
C MET A 109 23.55 -11.26 11.59
N ASN A 110 23.25 -10.13 12.24
CA ASN A 110 22.25 -10.08 13.30
C ASN A 110 20.85 -10.46 12.80
N VAL A 111 20.44 -9.95 11.63
CA VAL A 111 19.15 -10.30 11.02
C VAL A 111 19.08 -11.80 10.68
N LEU A 112 20.14 -12.36 10.09
CA LEU A 112 20.19 -13.79 9.77
C LEU A 112 20.13 -14.67 11.02
N GLU A 113 20.79 -14.27 12.10
CA GLU A 113 20.73 -14.99 13.37
C GLU A 113 19.33 -14.94 13.97
N ASN A 114 18.65 -13.79 13.93
CA ASN A 114 17.25 -13.68 14.35
C ASN A 114 16.31 -14.58 13.54
N LEU A 115 16.51 -14.66 12.21
CA LEU A 115 15.71 -15.51 11.34
C LEU A 115 15.86 -17.00 11.65
N ARG A 116 16.99 -17.45 12.21
CA ARG A 116 17.21 -18.86 12.62
C ARG A 116 16.31 -19.29 13.78
N TYR A 117 15.92 -18.36 14.66
CA TYR A 117 15.05 -18.66 15.79
C TYR A 117 13.57 -18.79 15.40
N ILE A 118 13.20 -18.39 14.18
CA ILE A 118 11.85 -18.56 13.67
C ILE A 118 11.65 -20.04 13.31
N GLN A 119 10.83 -20.75 14.08
CA GLN A 119 10.40 -22.10 13.72
C GLN A 119 9.64 -22.03 12.38
N HIS A 120 9.99 -22.90 11.43
CA HIS A 120 9.33 -22.98 10.13
C HIS A 120 7.81 -23.03 10.31
N ALA A 121 7.10 -22.05 9.75
CA ALA A 121 5.65 -22.11 9.71
C ALA A 121 5.24 -23.21 8.71
N PRO A 122 4.49 -24.25 9.12
CA PRO A 122 3.92 -25.19 8.16
C PRO A 122 3.07 -24.39 7.18
N SER A 123 3.23 -24.66 5.89
CA SER A 123 2.51 -23.99 4.81
C SER A 123 1.02 -23.94 5.15
N VAL A 124 0.47 -22.73 5.37
CA VAL A 124 -0.97 -22.55 5.46
C VAL A 124 -1.50 -22.65 4.05
N GLN A 125 -2.17 -23.75 3.72
CA GLN A 125 -2.79 -23.92 2.42
C GLN A 125 -3.84 -22.83 2.22
N MET A 126 -3.75 -22.09 1.12
CA MET A 126 -4.83 -21.18 0.71
C MET A 126 -6.08 -22.04 0.49
N GLN A 127 -7.06 -21.88 1.38
CA GLN A 127 -8.34 -22.53 1.24
C GLN A 127 -9.26 -21.54 0.50
N GLU A 128 -9.93 -22.01 -0.56
CA GLU A 128 -11.01 -21.23 -1.16
C GLU A 128 -12.02 -20.94 -0.05
N VAL A 129 -12.37 -19.65 0.09
CA VAL A 129 -13.45 -19.24 0.99
C VAL A 129 -14.68 -20.02 0.50
N PRO A 130 -15.33 -20.83 1.36
CA PRO A 130 -16.58 -21.47 1.00
C PRO A 130 -17.53 -20.40 0.46
N PRO A 131 -18.28 -20.66 -0.62
CA PRO A 131 -19.24 -19.68 -1.11
C PRO A 131 -20.13 -19.25 0.06
N ASP A 132 -20.23 -17.94 0.26
CA ASP A 132 -21.05 -17.37 1.33
C ASP A 132 -22.43 -18.02 1.25
N PHE A 133 -22.82 -18.66 2.35
CA PHE A 133 -24.08 -19.39 2.45
C PHE A 133 -25.21 -18.40 2.18
N TYR A 134 -25.78 -18.44 0.96
CA TYR A 134 -26.94 -17.67 0.52
C TYR A 134 -27.05 -16.31 1.23
N LEU A 135 -26.29 -15.32 0.77
CA LEU A 135 -26.76 -13.95 0.91
C LEU A 135 -28.05 -13.90 0.07
N PRO A 136 -29.25 -13.78 0.66
CA PRO A 136 -30.43 -13.52 -0.15
C PRO A 136 -30.13 -12.25 -0.94
N ASP A 137 -30.39 -12.26 -2.24
CA ASP A 137 -30.37 -11.05 -3.07
C ASP A 137 -31.33 -10.06 -2.41
N PHE A 138 -30.78 -9.13 -1.62
CA PHE A 138 -31.53 -7.99 -1.13
C PHE A 138 -31.62 -7.04 -2.32
N ASP A 139 -32.71 -7.11 -3.06
CA ASP A 139 -33.05 -6.07 -4.03
C ASP A 139 -33.29 -4.77 -3.24
N GLU A 140 -32.25 -3.93 -3.18
CA GLU A 140 -32.34 -2.58 -2.59
C GLU A 140 -33.45 -1.76 -3.28
N ASP A 141 -33.73 -2.04 -4.55
CA ASP A 141 -34.76 -1.38 -5.36
C ASP A 141 -36.21 -1.71 -4.93
N GLU A 142 -36.43 -2.77 -4.14
CA GLU A 142 -37.76 -3.14 -3.60
C GLU A 142 -38.02 -2.58 -2.19
N GLN A 143 -37.03 -1.94 -1.56
CA GLN A 143 -37.21 -1.32 -0.24
C GLN A 143 -37.83 0.06 -0.38
N ASN A 144 -38.96 0.25 0.29
CA ASN A 144 -39.62 1.55 0.37
C ASN A 144 -38.77 2.48 1.25
N PRO A 145 -38.25 3.62 0.73
CA PRO A 145 -37.34 4.50 1.47
C PRO A 145 -37.98 5.14 2.73
N ASP A 146 -39.31 5.09 2.84
CA ASP A 146 -40.05 5.57 4.01
C ASP A 146 -40.29 4.47 5.08
N GLU A 147 -39.90 3.22 4.82
CA GLU A 147 -39.99 2.13 5.80
C GLU A 147 -38.70 2.01 6.60
N ARG A 148 -38.82 2.15 7.92
CA ARG A 148 -37.73 1.88 8.86
C ARG A 148 -37.32 0.41 8.71
N MET A 149 -36.04 0.15 8.42
CA MET A 149 -35.51 -1.21 8.31
C MET A 149 -35.94 -2.09 9.49
N ASP A 150 -36.38 -3.31 9.20
CA ASP A 150 -36.84 -4.25 10.23
C ASP A 150 -35.69 -4.64 11.16
N GLN A 151 -36.01 -4.87 12.44
CA GLN A 151 -35.01 -5.11 13.49
C GLN A 151 -34.16 -6.37 13.22
N HIS A 152 -34.75 -7.36 12.53
CA HIS A 152 -34.04 -8.56 12.09
C HIS A 152 -32.97 -8.28 11.01
N THR A 153 -33.07 -7.19 10.26
CA THR A 153 -32.07 -6.77 9.26
C THR A 153 -30.92 -6.00 9.92
N GLN A 154 -31.21 -5.18 10.93
CA GLN A 154 -30.18 -4.52 11.75
C GLN A 154 -29.34 -5.52 12.54
N ASP A 155 -29.96 -6.54 13.14
CA ASP A 155 -29.24 -7.53 13.96
C ASP A 155 -28.28 -8.42 13.14
N LYS A 156 -28.45 -8.48 11.80
CA LYS A 156 -27.53 -9.19 10.89
C LYS A 156 -26.33 -8.35 10.45
N GLN A 157 -26.37 -7.04 10.66
CA GLN A 157 -25.27 -6.15 10.33
C GLN A 157 -24.15 -6.35 11.35
N ILE A 158 -23.05 -6.97 10.93
CA ILE A 158 -21.86 -7.12 11.78
C ILE A 158 -21.08 -5.81 11.72
N GLN A 159 -21.32 -4.92 12.69
CA GLN A 159 -20.45 -3.77 12.89
C GLN A 159 -19.12 -4.23 13.47
N ARG A 160 -18.02 -3.80 12.87
CA ARG A 160 -16.68 -4.15 13.33
C ARG A 160 -16.27 -3.17 14.43
N ASP A 161 -15.73 -3.68 15.54
CA ASP A 161 -15.26 -2.88 16.68
C ASP A 161 -14.18 -1.82 16.34
N ASP A 162 -13.62 -1.83 15.12
CA ASP A 162 -12.63 -0.88 14.63
C ASP A 162 -13.16 0.12 13.58
N GLU A 163 -14.46 0.17 13.34
CA GLU A 163 -15.08 1.21 12.52
C GLU A 163 -15.15 2.54 13.30
N TYR A 164 -14.86 3.63 12.59
CA TYR A 164 -14.77 4.99 13.17
C TYR A 164 -16.11 5.75 13.09
N TYR A 165 -17.07 5.22 12.33
CA TYR A 165 -18.39 5.81 12.09
C TYR A 165 -19.44 4.88 12.70
N ASP A 166 -20.35 5.41 13.53
CA ASP A 166 -21.39 4.63 14.24
C ASP A 166 -22.65 4.46 13.37
N GLY A 167 -22.44 4.10 12.09
CA GLY A 167 -23.51 3.86 11.10
C GLY A 167 -24.31 5.10 10.70
N ASP A 168 -25.47 4.88 10.06
CA ASP A 168 -26.31 5.94 9.46
C ASP A 168 -26.99 6.88 10.47
N ASN A 169 -26.68 6.77 11.77
CA ASN A 169 -27.18 7.68 12.82
C ASN A 169 -26.19 8.81 13.16
N ASP A 170 -25.11 8.96 12.40
CA ASP A 170 -24.17 10.08 12.51
C ASP A 170 -24.83 11.39 12.00
N ASN A 171 -25.71 11.96 12.82
CA ASN A 171 -26.21 13.32 12.65
C ASN A 171 -25.15 14.29 13.19
N ASP A 172 -24.11 14.53 12.40
CA ASP A 172 -23.17 15.64 12.62
C ASP A 172 -23.85 16.98 12.31
N HIS A 173 -24.84 17.35 13.14
CA HIS A 173 -25.27 18.73 13.27
C HIS A 173 -24.25 19.47 14.12
N ASN A 174 -23.18 19.93 13.46
CA ASN A 174 -22.46 21.10 13.91
C ASN A 174 -22.23 22.05 12.73
N MET A 175 -23.34 22.57 12.18
CA MET A 175 -23.34 23.91 11.63
C MET A 175 -23.48 24.88 12.80
N GLU A 176 -22.41 25.65 13.02
CA GLU A 176 -22.36 27.04 13.53
C GLU A 176 -23.37 27.44 14.62
N ASP A 177 -22.85 27.74 15.82
CA ASP A 177 -23.45 28.78 16.67
C ASP A 177 -22.37 29.66 17.35
N MET A 178 -22.43 30.95 16.97
CA MET A 178 -21.76 32.19 17.47
C MET A 178 -20.32 32.53 17.07
#